data_AF-G2R8W9-F1
#
_entry.id   AF-G2R8W9-F1
#
_cell.length_a   1.000
_cell.length_b   1.000
_cell.length_c   1.000
_cell.angle_alpha   90.00
_cell.angle_beta   90.00
_cell.angle_gamma   90.00
#
_symmetry.space_group_name_H-M   'P 1'
#
loop_
_entity.id
_entity.type
_entity.pdbx_description
1 polymer ?
#
loop_
_entity_poly.entity_id
_entity_poly.type
_entity_poly.pdbx_seq_one_letter_code
_entity_poly.pdbx_strand_id
1 'polypeptide(L)'
;MAALRTVAAAMAAVALVGRVQANEHPLPPCLDPFQPFVYSGCFQQNDNTQILPYRSSSPSDNMTVEECVAECKGNGYRYAGLVYFGVCYCGQTVNGPQVSDDQCNLSCSGNSSEICGGNNIFSIYQDPTFPPADDVTIADYHSLGCWTDDSSLGRALVYRQDQLDSASLTTEKCLQACRDGEFPFAGTEYSGECYCGVVIGNDTYAAPASDCNMPCNGNSSETCGGSARLSLYVAHELQSLQPCGYEPPPVSSSTTLPPTTSTTSTSSSTSSTTTTTSKTSTTTTSSSACVSTTVVPPTCEYKCGKWCSNPLPDWDDVDGCKLSWSNCALQVASCFKHAGFPDALSCFEFGDWCADVSKYCNSKPSGGCRKTDFCGRNPPKGGNPPTTVTVTTTCKPTTTTKHTTTAKPTHTTSSTTKCPVPTPTNICTQPSNARYGYGPGKPVGGIDMPVVTCNDLAEDWPAYPFKQYNFPDSRDCAKYPRNRCGNACADACKEQYEDCLDVYAQGCKTKTKKTRTTWPGRPRDTSSSYRRAYAGSSPAEKRTFFSSWSDSYDSAVQKCKAQYSDCLAVNRGVTGAGKCPRFGSW
;
A
#
# COMPACT_ATOMS: atom_id res chain seq x y z
N MET A 1 -45.22 57.98 41.28
CA MET A 1 -45.02 56.81 42.17
C MET A 1 -43.70 56.18 41.74
N ALA A 2 -42.66 56.24 42.58
CA ALA A 2 -42.23 55.17 43.50
C ALA A 2 -41.76 53.92 42.71
N ALA A 3 -40.46 53.68 42.55
CA ALA A 3 -39.53 52.99 43.49
C ALA A 3 -39.82 51.47 43.60
N LEU A 4 -38.86 50.55 43.55
CA LEU A 4 -37.54 50.49 44.25
C LEU A 4 -36.33 50.07 43.36
N ARG A 5 -35.18 49.72 43.98
CA ARG A 5 -33.89 49.34 43.36
C ARG A 5 -33.48 47.88 43.69
N THR A 6 -32.61 47.31 42.83
CA THR A 6 -31.68 46.17 43.10
C THR A 6 -32.33 44.81 43.45
N VAL A 7 -31.75 43.62 43.20
CA VAL A 7 -30.40 43.11 43.54
C VAL A 7 -29.95 41.97 42.57
N ALA A 8 -28.63 41.67 42.57
CA ALA A 8 -27.94 40.49 42.03
C ALA A 8 -27.69 40.40 40.50
N ALA A 9 -26.53 39.82 40.17
CA ALA A 9 -26.08 39.45 38.84
C ALA A 9 -25.82 37.95 38.77
N ALA A 10 -25.96 37.35 37.59
CA ALA A 10 -25.56 35.96 37.34
C ALA A 10 -25.06 35.78 35.89
N MET A 11 -23.78 35.41 35.78
CA MET A 11 -23.09 34.77 34.64
C MET A 11 -23.36 35.29 33.21
N ALA A 12 -22.46 36.15 32.73
CA ALA A 12 -22.05 36.15 31.33
C ALA A 12 -20.85 35.21 31.15
N ALA A 13 -21.10 33.90 30.98
CA ALA A 13 -20.05 32.91 30.73
C ALA A 13 -20.58 31.59 30.10
N VAL A 14 -21.02 31.64 28.84
CA VAL A 14 -20.95 30.46 27.96
C VAL A 14 -19.82 30.70 26.98
N ALA A 15 -18.60 30.58 27.51
CA ALA A 15 -17.40 30.63 26.69
C ALA A 15 -17.35 29.42 25.75
N LEU A 16 -16.58 29.57 24.68
CA LEU A 16 -16.25 28.58 23.67
C LEU A 16 -16.02 27.17 24.24
N VAL A 17 -17.06 26.33 24.26
CA VAL A 17 -16.88 24.88 24.19
C VAL A 17 -16.46 24.58 22.75
N GLY A 18 -15.18 24.84 22.47
CA GLY A 18 -14.51 24.34 21.28
C GLY A 18 -14.55 22.82 21.36
N ARG A 19 -15.52 22.20 20.68
CA ARG A 19 -15.56 20.75 20.53
C ARG A 19 -14.30 20.35 19.78
N VAL A 20 -13.32 19.84 20.50
CA VAL A 20 -12.22 19.06 19.93
C VAL A 20 -12.87 17.85 19.28
N GLN A 21 -13.17 17.96 17.98
CA GLN A 21 -13.53 16.81 17.18
C GLN A 21 -12.23 16.04 16.96
N ALA A 22 -11.95 15.09 17.86
CA ALA A 22 -10.96 14.05 17.61
C ALA A 22 -11.28 13.46 16.24
N ASN A 23 -10.34 13.59 15.31
CA ASN A 23 -10.57 13.26 13.91
C ASN A 23 -10.35 11.75 13.73
N GLU A 24 -11.27 10.96 14.29
CA GLU A 24 -11.25 9.49 14.27
C GLU A 24 -11.11 8.96 12.85
N HIS A 25 -9.87 8.69 12.44
CA HIS A 25 -9.59 7.72 11.38
C HIS A 25 -9.93 6.35 11.95
N PRO A 26 -10.94 5.64 11.42
CA PRO A 26 -11.25 4.29 11.88
C PRO A 26 -10.20 3.34 11.31
N LEU A 27 -9.10 3.18 12.04
CA LEU A 27 -8.01 2.25 11.70
C LEU A 27 -8.58 0.83 11.45
N PRO A 28 -7.89 0.01 10.65
CA PRO A 28 -8.30 -1.37 10.37
C PRO A 28 -8.65 -2.14 11.66
N PRO A 29 -9.56 -3.12 11.60
CA PRO A 29 -9.75 -4.04 12.72
C PRO A 29 -8.42 -4.72 13.04
N CYS A 30 -7.90 -4.48 14.24
CA CYS A 30 -6.78 -5.22 14.80
C CYS A 30 -7.06 -6.73 14.65
N LEU A 31 -6.07 -7.50 14.18
CA LEU A 31 -6.21 -8.96 14.08
C LEU A 31 -6.28 -9.59 15.49
N ASP A 32 -5.51 -9.04 16.42
CA ASP A 32 -5.55 -9.34 17.84
C ASP A 32 -6.36 -8.31 18.65
N PRO A 33 -6.85 -8.66 19.85
CA PRO A 33 -7.36 -7.68 20.80
C PRO A 33 -6.34 -6.57 21.08
N PHE A 34 -6.82 -5.33 21.27
CA PHE A 34 -5.99 -4.23 21.75
C PHE A 34 -5.24 -4.64 23.02
N GLN A 35 -3.91 -4.65 22.96
CA GLN A 35 -3.08 -4.90 24.13
C GLN A 35 -2.75 -3.57 24.79
N PRO A 36 -3.20 -3.31 26.04
CA PRO A 36 -2.75 -2.15 26.79
C PRO A 36 -1.26 -2.29 27.08
N PHE A 37 -0.59 -1.16 27.37
CA PHE A 37 0.79 -1.24 27.86
C PHE A 37 0.82 -1.92 29.24
N VAL A 38 1.86 -2.70 29.48
CA VAL A 38 2.11 -3.36 30.76
C VAL A 38 3.06 -2.50 31.58
N TYR A 39 2.84 -2.38 32.89
CA TYR A 39 3.74 -1.66 33.78
C TYR A 39 5.12 -2.33 33.83
N SER A 40 6.18 -1.55 33.61
CA SER A 40 7.57 -2.00 33.53
C SER A 40 8.42 -1.66 34.77
N GLY A 41 7.87 -0.89 35.70
CA GLY A 41 8.55 -0.45 36.93
C GLY A 41 8.78 1.05 37.02
N CYS A 42 9.31 1.48 38.17
CA CYS A 42 9.79 2.85 38.38
C CYS A 42 11.23 3.05 37.88
N PHE A 43 11.47 4.19 37.22
CA PHE A 43 12.80 4.55 36.73
C PHE A 43 13.15 6.00 37.08
N GLN A 44 14.41 6.26 37.45
CA GLN A 44 14.86 7.59 37.85
C GLN A 44 15.41 8.39 36.66
N GLN A 45 14.94 9.63 36.50
CA GLN A 45 15.57 10.61 35.62
C GLN A 45 16.76 11.28 36.33
N ASN A 46 17.93 11.26 35.68
CA ASN A 46 19.13 11.96 36.14
C ASN A 46 19.26 13.31 35.42
N ASP A 47 19.97 14.27 36.02
CA ASP A 47 20.06 15.67 35.58
C ASP A 47 20.54 15.88 34.12
N ASN A 48 21.21 14.89 33.53
CA ASN A 48 21.77 14.94 32.17
C ASN A 48 21.09 13.99 31.15
N THR A 49 20.10 13.19 31.55
CA THR A 49 19.49 12.15 30.68
C THR A 49 17.96 12.18 30.76
N GLN A 50 17.33 12.77 29.75
CA GLN A 50 15.89 12.72 29.56
C GLN A 50 15.46 11.27 29.25
N ILE A 51 14.74 10.63 30.17
CA ILE A 51 14.53 9.17 30.15
C ILE A 51 13.69 8.70 28.95
N LEU A 52 12.65 9.46 28.62
CA LEU A 52 11.80 9.30 27.43
C LEU A 52 11.82 10.64 26.67
N PRO A 53 12.21 10.68 25.37
CA PRO A 53 12.54 11.93 24.68
C PRO A 53 11.33 12.76 24.25
N TYR A 54 10.16 12.16 24.03
CA TYR A 54 8.95 12.89 23.67
C TYR A 54 8.19 13.32 24.92
N ARG A 55 7.94 14.61 25.11
CA ARG A 55 6.95 15.08 26.08
C ARG A 55 5.60 15.21 25.38
N SER A 56 4.55 14.62 25.96
CA SER A 56 3.17 14.78 25.49
C SER A 56 2.75 16.25 25.47
N SER A 57 1.84 16.56 24.54
CA SER A 57 1.18 17.87 24.45
C SER A 57 -0.10 17.96 25.30
N SER A 58 -0.57 16.84 25.85
CA SER A 58 -1.80 16.75 26.64
C SER A 58 -1.66 17.46 28.01
N PRO A 59 -2.73 18.08 28.53
CA PRO A 59 -2.70 18.73 29.84
C PRO A 59 -2.49 17.72 30.99
N SER A 60 -1.58 18.04 31.91
CA SER A 60 -1.30 17.24 33.11
C SER A 60 -2.35 17.37 34.22
N ASP A 61 -3.40 18.17 34.02
CA ASP A 61 -4.33 18.58 35.08
C ASP A 61 -5.48 17.56 35.33
N ASN A 62 -5.64 16.58 34.44
CA ASN A 62 -6.65 15.50 34.53
C ASN A 62 -6.09 14.17 33.97
N MET A 63 -4.77 13.97 33.95
CA MET A 63 -4.14 12.82 33.33
C MET A 63 -4.47 11.51 34.06
N THR A 64 -4.69 10.43 33.31
CA THR A 64 -4.68 9.04 33.80
C THR A 64 -3.58 8.22 33.12
N VAL A 65 -3.30 7.03 33.62
CA VAL A 65 -2.38 6.07 32.98
C VAL A 65 -2.86 5.74 31.56
N GLU A 66 -4.16 5.49 31.39
CA GLU A 66 -4.75 5.15 30.09
C GLU A 66 -4.65 6.28 29.08
N GLU A 67 -4.82 7.55 29.48
CA GLU A 67 -4.69 8.69 28.58
C GLU A 67 -3.26 8.78 28.00
N CYS A 68 -2.24 8.67 28.85
CA CYS A 68 -0.85 8.71 28.40
C CYS A 68 -0.47 7.48 27.56
N VAL A 69 -0.86 6.28 28.00
CA VAL A 69 -0.65 5.03 27.24
C VAL A 69 -1.33 5.08 25.87
N ALA A 70 -2.55 5.63 25.79
CA ALA A 70 -3.26 5.79 24.53
C ALA A 70 -2.59 6.81 23.59
N GLU A 71 -2.09 7.95 24.11
CA GLU A 71 -1.33 8.92 23.30
C GLU A 71 -0.03 8.28 22.76
N CYS A 72 0.75 7.61 23.61
CA CYS A 72 2.01 7.00 23.19
C CYS A 72 1.82 5.85 22.20
N LYS A 73 0.87 4.92 22.47
CA LYS A 73 0.52 3.84 21.53
C LYS A 73 -0.04 4.37 20.21
N GLY A 74 -0.89 5.40 20.27
CA GLY A 74 -1.47 6.05 19.10
C GLY A 74 -0.47 6.77 18.21
N ASN A 75 0.68 7.17 18.76
CA ASN A 75 1.81 7.76 18.02
C ASN A 75 2.95 6.76 17.72
N GLY A 76 2.74 5.45 17.98
CA GLY A 76 3.69 4.40 17.62
C GLY A 76 4.94 4.30 18.51
N TYR A 77 4.90 4.78 19.75
CA TYR A 77 6.01 4.64 20.70
C TYR A 77 5.95 3.31 21.47
N ARG A 78 7.12 2.68 21.68
CA ARG A 78 7.26 1.44 22.48
C ARG A 78 6.98 1.65 23.98
N TYR A 79 7.24 2.83 24.52
CA TYR A 79 7.09 3.14 25.95
C TYR A 79 6.30 4.43 26.19
N ALA A 80 5.51 4.41 27.27
CA ALA A 80 4.88 5.56 27.90
C ALA A 80 5.47 5.73 29.31
N GLY A 81 5.51 6.96 29.81
CA GLY A 81 6.01 7.25 31.14
C GLY A 81 5.31 8.44 31.76
N LEU A 82 4.89 8.29 33.02
CA LEU A 82 4.21 9.33 33.78
C LEU A 82 5.10 9.74 34.96
N VAL A 83 5.32 11.05 35.11
CA VAL A 83 6.09 11.67 36.20
C VAL A 83 5.26 12.79 36.83
N TYR A 84 5.50 13.10 38.11
CA TYR A 84 4.94 14.27 38.81
C TYR A 84 3.42 14.47 38.59
N PHE A 85 2.61 13.57 39.15
CA PHE A 85 1.13 13.57 39.09
C PHE A 85 0.50 13.34 37.70
N GLY A 86 1.29 13.18 36.63
CA GLY A 86 0.77 12.89 35.29
C GLY A 86 1.26 13.82 34.19
N VAL A 87 2.53 14.25 34.25
CA VAL A 87 3.20 14.75 33.05
C VAL A 87 3.57 13.54 32.19
N CYS A 88 2.87 13.37 31.07
CA CYS A 88 3.07 12.25 30.16
C CYS A 88 4.30 12.46 29.24
N TYR A 89 5.05 11.38 29.02
CA TYR A 89 6.15 11.29 28.07
C TYR A 89 6.06 9.96 27.30
N CYS A 90 6.59 9.93 26.08
CA CYS A 90 6.69 8.75 25.23
C CYS A 90 8.13 8.54 24.75
N GLY A 91 8.49 7.30 24.41
CA GLY A 91 9.81 7.00 23.89
C GLY A 91 9.92 5.61 23.28
N GLN A 92 11.03 5.38 22.60
CA GLN A 92 11.34 4.11 21.96
C GLN A 92 12.32 3.26 22.80
N THR A 93 13.13 3.90 23.65
CA THR A 93 14.00 3.29 24.67
C THR A 93 13.84 4.01 26.02
N VAL A 94 14.19 3.34 27.13
CA VAL A 94 14.06 3.86 28.51
C VAL A 94 15.45 4.17 29.07
N ASN A 95 15.83 5.45 29.07
CA ASN A 95 17.21 5.89 29.31
C ASN A 95 17.45 6.31 30.77
N GLY A 96 17.30 5.37 31.72
CA GLY A 96 17.54 5.60 33.15
C GLY A 96 17.61 4.30 33.96
N PRO A 97 18.16 4.33 35.20
CA PRO A 97 18.17 3.17 36.08
C PRO A 97 16.76 2.89 36.64
N GLN A 98 16.40 1.61 36.72
CA GLN A 98 15.22 1.16 37.47
C GLN A 98 15.46 1.35 38.98
N VAL A 99 14.42 1.75 39.71
CA VAL A 99 14.42 1.98 41.17
C VAL A 99 13.28 1.21 41.85
N SER A 100 13.17 1.25 43.18
CA SER A 100 12.05 0.62 43.88
C SER A 100 10.72 1.24 43.46
N ASP A 101 9.69 0.42 43.30
CA ASP A 101 8.36 0.88 42.91
C ASP A 101 7.75 1.86 43.94
N ASP A 102 8.16 1.79 45.22
CA ASP A 102 7.79 2.74 46.27
C ASP A 102 8.17 4.20 45.95
N GLN A 103 9.04 4.44 44.97
CA GLN A 103 9.44 5.77 44.54
C GLN A 103 8.47 6.41 43.54
N CYS A 104 7.60 5.61 42.88
CA CYS A 104 6.41 6.14 42.23
C CYS A 104 5.26 6.13 43.24
N ASN A 105 5.06 7.25 43.91
CA ASN A 105 4.09 7.40 44.99
C ASN A 105 3.19 8.62 44.84
N LEU A 106 3.27 9.32 43.70
CA LEU A 106 2.37 10.42 43.36
C LEU A 106 1.19 9.87 42.56
N SER A 107 -0.02 10.12 43.05
CA SER A 107 -1.25 9.70 42.38
C SER A 107 -1.48 10.48 41.09
N CYS A 108 -2.18 9.89 40.13
CA CYS A 108 -2.58 10.60 38.91
C CYS A 108 -3.58 11.74 39.20
N SER A 109 -3.50 12.82 38.43
CA SER A 109 -4.36 14.00 38.60
C SER A 109 -5.81 13.78 38.17
N GLY A 110 -6.04 12.97 37.13
CA GLY A 110 -7.37 12.54 36.69
C GLY A 110 -7.97 11.40 37.51
N ASN A 111 -7.14 10.52 38.08
CA ASN A 111 -7.58 9.43 38.96
C ASN A 111 -6.63 9.21 40.14
N SER A 112 -7.06 9.57 41.34
CA SER A 112 -6.28 9.39 42.57
C SER A 112 -6.10 7.92 42.99
N SER A 113 -6.68 6.96 42.27
CA SER A 113 -6.51 5.52 42.47
C SER A 113 -5.31 4.94 41.71
N GLU A 114 -4.74 5.69 40.76
CA GLU A 114 -3.60 5.32 39.91
C GLU A 114 -2.32 6.02 40.35
N ILE A 115 -1.17 5.50 39.92
CA ILE A 115 0.16 6.05 40.20
C ILE A 115 0.77 6.65 38.92
N CYS A 116 1.14 7.92 39.00
CA CYS A 116 1.73 8.70 37.92
C CYS A 116 3.16 9.15 38.28
N GLY A 117 4.01 8.18 38.59
CA GLY A 117 5.42 8.39 38.93
C GLY A 117 5.65 9.02 40.29
N GLY A 118 6.76 9.74 40.39
CA GLY A 118 7.26 10.45 41.57
C GLY A 118 7.87 11.80 41.20
N ASN A 119 8.65 12.37 42.11
CA ASN A 119 9.43 13.58 41.83
C ASN A 119 10.72 13.20 41.08
N ASN A 120 10.79 13.47 39.77
CA ASN A 120 11.82 12.98 38.84
C ASN A 120 11.92 11.44 38.73
N ILE A 121 10.88 10.71 39.16
CA ILE A 121 10.75 9.25 39.00
C ILE A 121 9.58 8.97 38.06
N PHE A 122 9.77 8.12 37.07
CA PHE A 122 8.77 7.79 36.06
C PHE A 122 8.16 6.42 36.35
N SER A 123 6.83 6.33 36.38
CA SER A 123 6.12 5.07 36.19
C SER A 123 6.17 4.75 34.69
N ILE A 124 6.94 3.74 34.30
CA ILE A 124 7.10 3.34 32.90
C ILE A 124 6.12 2.21 32.55
N TYR A 125 5.54 2.30 31.36
CA TYR A 125 4.66 1.31 30.77
C TYR A 125 5.15 0.98 29.36
N GLN A 126 5.17 -0.30 29.00
CA GLN A 126 5.69 -0.81 27.73
C GLN A 126 4.58 -1.45 26.89
N ASP A 127 4.61 -1.21 25.59
CA ASP A 127 3.79 -1.96 24.64
C ASP A 127 4.33 -3.40 24.45
N PRO A 128 3.57 -4.45 24.80
CA PRO A 128 3.99 -5.83 24.56
C PRO A 128 3.96 -6.22 23.07
N THR A 129 3.48 -5.35 22.15
CA THR A 129 3.34 -5.68 20.72
C THR A 129 4.49 -5.23 19.82
N PHE A 130 5.61 -4.78 20.39
CA PHE A 130 6.86 -4.56 19.65
C PHE A 130 7.75 -5.81 19.75
N PRO A 131 8.30 -6.32 18.63
CA PRO A 131 9.28 -7.42 18.66
C PRO A 131 10.53 -7.10 19.51
N PRO A 132 11.28 -8.11 19.99
CA PRO A 132 12.59 -7.89 20.58
C PRO A 132 13.53 -7.20 19.58
N ALA A 133 14.15 -6.08 19.97
CA ALA A 133 15.03 -5.32 19.08
C ALA A 133 16.45 -5.93 18.96
N ASP A 134 16.78 -6.90 19.82
CA ASP A 134 18.13 -7.44 19.98
C ASP A 134 18.73 -7.99 18.67
N ASP A 135 17.92 -8.71 17.88
CA ASP A 135 18.33 -9.35 16.63
C ASP A 135 18.34 -8.40 15.40
N VAL A 136 17.76 -7.19 15.51
CA VAL A 136 17.64 -6.25 14.38
C VAL A 136 18.99 -5.60 14.06
N THR A 137 19.33 -5.48 12.78
CA THR A 137 20.59 -4.91 12.28
C THR A 137 20.35 -3.74 11.31
N ILE A 138 21.43 -3.07 10.89
CA ILE A 138 21.33 -2.04 9.83
C ILE A 138 20.98 -2.61 8.44
N ALA A 139 21.08 -3.94 8.23
CA ALA A 139 20.71 -4.58 6.96
C ALA A 139 19.17 -4.69 6.79
N ASP A 140 18.44 -4.65 7.89
CA ASP A 140 16.98 -4.75 7.93
C ASP A 140 16.30 -3.40 7.61
N TYR A 141 17.07 -2.32 7.50
CA TYR A 141 16.61 -1.02 7.01
C TYR A 141 16.51 -0.98 5.49
N HIS A 142 15.31 -1.14 4.97
CA HIS A 142 15.03 -1.06 3.53
C HIS A 142 14.71 0.38 3.11
N SER A 143 15.25 0.85 1.97
CA SER A 143 15.00 2.21 1.52
C SER A 143 13.58 2.40 0.98
N LEU A 144 12.90 3.44 1.48
CA LEU A 144 11.63 3.95 0.99
C LEU A 144 11.80 5.03 -0.10
N GLY A 145 13.03 5.25 -0.57
CA GLY A 145 13.38 6.25 -1.58
C GLY A 145 13.49 7.67 -1.01
N CYS A 146 13.28 8.66 -1.88
CA CYS A 146 13.36 10.07 -1.52
C CYS A 146 12.01 10.60 -1.02
N TRP A 147 12.02 11.39 0.04
CA TRP A 147 10.83 11.99 0.66
C TRP A 147 10.99 13.49 0.89
N THR A 148 9.88 14.22 0.97
CA THR A 148 9.83 15.66 1.26
C THR A 148 10.03 15.96 2.75
N ASP A 149 10.87 16.94 3.07
CA ASP A 149 11.03 17.49 4.43
C ASP A 149 10.61 18.98 4.52
N ASP A 150 9.86 19.49 3.53
CA ASP A 150 9.35 20.87 3.43
C ASP A 150 7.88 21.03 3.89
N SER A 151 7.38 20.14 4.78
CA SER A 151 5.99 20.18 5.27
C SER A 151 5.71 21.36 6.21
N SER A 152 4.55 22.00 6.04
CA SER A 152 4.08 23.05 6.95
C SER A 152 3.58 22.55 8.31
N LEU A 153 3.56 21.23 8.53
CA LEU A 153 3.19 20.61 9.82
C LEU A 153 4.40 20.11 10.63
N GLY A 154 5.61 20.07 10.05
CA GLY A 154 6.82 19.59 10.70
C GLY A 154 7.77 18.86 9.75
N ARG A 155 8.70 18.08 10.32
CA ARG A 155 9.64 17.24 9.56
C ARG A 155 9.07 15.83 9.33
N ALA A 156 9.57 15.14 8.31
CA ALA A 156 9.28 13.74 8.03
C ALA A 156 9.78 12.83 9.15
N LEU A 157 10.94 13.13 9.75
CA LEU A 157 11.47 12.47 10.94
C LEU A 157 11.91 13.52 11.96
N VAL A 158 11.60 13.30 13.24
CA VAL A 158 11.69 14.35 14.28
C VAL A 158 13.01 14.32 15.05
N TYR A 159 13.65 13.15 15.21
CA TYR A 159 14.81 13.00 16.08
C TYR A 159 16.13 13.18 15.32
N ARG A 160 16.63 14.42 15.22
CA ARG A 160 17.96 14.72 14.68
C ARG A 160 19.05 14.04 15.53
N GLN A 161 19.99 13.37 14.88
CA GLN A 161 21.09 12.66 15.53
C GLN A 161 22.31 13.57 15.68
N ASP A 162 22.19 14.59 16.55
CA ASP A 162 23.18 15.65 16.76
C ASP A 162 24.56 15.14 17.25
N GLN A 163 24.63 13.92 17.77
CA GLN A 163 25.87 13.26 18.17
C GLN A 163 26.70 12.71 17.00
N LEU A 164 26.15 12.66 15.78
CA LEU A 164 26.88 12.22 14.59
C LEU A 164 27.65 13.40 13.96
N ASP A 165 28.94 13.20 13.72
CA ASP A 165 29.76 14.15 12.99
C ASP A 165 29.28 14.32 11.54
N SER A 166 28.68 15.49 11.28
CA SER A 166 28.19 15.91 9.96
C SER A 166 29.25 15.85 8.87
N ALA A 167 30.53 16.09 9.20
CA ALA A 167 31.62 16.07 8.22
C ALA A 167 32.03 14.66 7.78
N SER A 168 31.60 13.62 8.48
CA SER A 168 31.92 12.22 8.14
C SER A 168 30.70 11.30 8.08
N LEU A 169 29.47 11.85 7.98
CA LEU A 169 28.25 11.06 7.90
C LEU A 169 28.21 10.15 6.66
N THR A 170 27.78 8.91 6.84
CA THR A 170 27.37 7.97 5.79
C THR A 170 25.97 7.45 6.09
N THR A 171 25.38 6.72 5.16
CA THR A 171 24.07 6.07 5.34
C THR A 171 24.12 5.13 6.53
N GLU A 172 25.13 4.26 6.62
CA GLU A 172 25.27 3.24 7.66
C GLU A 172 25.42 3.86 9.05
N LYS A 173 26.14 4.99 9.18
CA LYS A 173 26.22 5.73 10.45
C LYS A 173 24.86 6.22 10.93
N CYS A 174 24.00 6.65 10.02
CA CYS A 174 22.65 7.07 10.35
C CYS A 174 21.75 5.88 10.70
N LEU A 175 21.76 4.82 9.89
CA LEU A 175 21.03 3.58 10.16
C LEU A 175 21.42 2.97 11.51
N GLN A 176 22.73 2.95 11.84
CA GLN A 176 23.23 2.45 13.11
C GLN A 176 22.73 3.28 14.30
N ALA A 177 22.80 4.62 14.22
CA ALA A 177 22.29 5.49 15.27
C ALA A 177 20.77 5.33 15.49
N CYS A 178 20.00 5.17 14.41
CA CYS A 178 18.56 4.92 14.53
C CYS A 178 18.24 3.52 15.06
N ARG A 179 19.00 2.49 14.67
CA ARG A 179 18.93 1.13 15.26
C ARG A 179 19.19 1.22 16.76
N ASP A 180 20.27 1.87 17.18
CA ASP A 180 20.66 1.92 18.60
C ASP A 180 19.71 2.79 19.46
N GLY A 181 18.85 3.60 18.83
CA GLY A 181 17.67 4.23 19.45
C GLY A 181 16.35 3.45 19.29
N GLU A 182 16.39 2.21 18.79
CA GLU A 182 15.27 1.33 18.43
C GLU A 182 14.24 1.93 17.45
N PHE A 183 14.61 2.96 16.68
CA PHE A 183 13.71 3.70 15.80
C PHE A 183 13.43 2.97 14.47
N PRO A 184 12.17 2.59 14.16
CA PRO A 184 11.85 1.90 12.91
C PRO A 184 12.10 2.72 11.64
N PHE A 185 12.18 4.05 11.73
CA PHE A 185 12.52 4.91 10.59
C PHE A 185 13.84 5.64 10.80
N ALA A 186 14.63 5.69 9.73
CA ALA A 186 15.91 6.38 9.64
C ALA A 186 15.97 7.17 8.33
N GLY A 187 16.65 8.32 8.31
CA GLY A 187 16.83 9.06 7.06
C GLY A 187 17.97 10.08 7.09
N THR A 188 18.60 10.24 5.94
CA THR A 188 19.74 11.16 5.73
C THR A 188 19.35 12.33 4.85
N GLU A 189 19.86 13.52 5.17
CA GLU A 189 19.55 14.77 4.48
C GLU A 189 20.80 15.66 4.33
N TYR A 190 20.80 16.53 3.31
CA TYR A 190 21.75 17.62 3.09
C TYR A 190 23.23 17.23 3.24
N SER A 191 23.61 16.06 2.69
CA SER A 191 24.94 15.43 2.78
C SER A 191 25.43 15.02 4.17
N GLY A 192 24.90 15.61 5.25
CA GLY A 192 25.52 15.58 6.58
C GLY A 192 24.55 15.67 7.75
N GLU A 193 23.25 15.48 7.53
CA GLU A 193 22.25 15.38 8.59
C GLU A 193 21.63 13.97 8.65
N CYS A 194 21.27 13.53 9.85
CA CYS A 194 20.62 12.25 10.11
C CYS A 194 19.44 12.45 11.05
N TYR A 195 18.33 11.77 10.75
CA TYR A 195 17.07 11.83 11.49
C TYR A 195 16.51 10.43 11.72
N CYS A 196 15.91 10.22 12.89
CA CYS A 196 15.19 8.98 13.23
C CYS A 196 13.74 9.28 13.59
N GLY A 197 12.88 8.27 13.56
CA GLY A 197 11.48 8.39 13.97
C GLY A 197 10.78 7.07 14.23
N VAL A 198 9.70 7.14 15.01
CA VAL A 198 8.75 6.03 15.21
C VAL A 198 7.62 6.04 14.16
N VAL A 199 7.33 7.22 13.59
CA VAL A 199 6.36 7.45 12.51
C VAL A 199 6.92 8.48 11.53
N ILE A 200 6.39 8.48 10.30
CA ILE A 200 6.65 9.51 9.28
C ILE A 200 5.70 10.69 9.54
N GLY A 201 6.22 11.91 9.49
CA GLY A 201 5.49 13.16 9.76
C GLY A 201 4.37 13.47 8.76
N ASN A 202 3.28 14.07 9.26
CA ASN A 202 2.12 14.44 8.45
C ASN A 202 2.44 15.51 7.37
N ASP A 203 1.69 15.44 6.26
CA ASP A 203 1.91 16.25 5.04
C ASP A 203 3.32 16.10 4.43
N THR A 204 3.98 14.95 4.65
CA THR A 204 5.18 14.53 3.90
C THR A 204 4.86 13.42 2.90
N TYR A 205 5.59 13.40 1.80
CA TYR A 205 5.25 12.67 0.58
C TYR A 205 6.51 12.11 -0.11
N ALA A 206 6.37 11.03 -0.88
CA ALA A 206 7.43 10.54 -1.74
C ALA A 206 7.79 11.57 -2.82
N ALA A 207 9.08 11.85 -2.96
CA ALA A 207 9.66 12.78 -3.92
C ALA A 207 10.37 12.01 -5.06
N PRO A 208 10.64 12.64 -6.22
CA PRO A 208 11.49 12.04 -7.24
C PRO A 208 12.86 11.64 -6.67
N ALA A 209 13.37 10.46 -7.00
CA ALA A 209 14.69 10.02 -6.56
C ALA A 209 15.83 10.96 -7.02
N SER A 210 15.58 11.80 -8.04
CA SER A 210 16.49 12.87 -8.49
C SER A 210 16.58 14.07 -7.55
N ASP A 211 15.65 14.23 -6.60
CA ASP A 211 15.63 15.33 -5.64
C ASP A 211 16.56 15.03 -4.44
N CYS A 212 16.71 13.74 -4.09
CA CYS A 212 17.75 13.25 -3.20
C CYS A 212 19.00 12.93 -4.03
N ASN A 213 19.90 13.90 -4.17
CA ASN A 213 21.07 13.85 -5.04
C ASN A 213 22.36 14.37 -4.38
N MET A 214 22.30 14.71 -3.08
CA MET A 214 23.44 15.20 -2.31
C MET A 214 24.31 14.02 -1.87
N PRO A 215 25.60 13.95 -2.27
CA PRO A 215 26.47 12.86 -1.85
C PRO A 215 26.73 12.91 -0.33
N CYS A 216 26.89 11.77 0.34
CA CYS A 216 27.20 11.77 1.77
C CYS A 216 28.60 12.36 2.04
N ASN A 217 28.73 13.21 3.08
CA ASN A 217 29.99 13.88 3.42
C ASN A 217 31.12 12.87 3.75
N GLY A 218 30.79 11.76 4.41
CA GLY A 218 31.72 10.67 4.73
C GLY A 218 31.94 9.65 3.60
N ASN A 219 31.04 9.58 2.61
CA ASN A 219 31.20 8.72 1.44
C ASN A 219 30.49 9.30 0.20
N SER A 220 31.27 9.85 -0.73
CA SER A 220 30.75 10.45 -1.97
C SER A 220 30.23 9.43 -3.00
N SER A 221 30.24 8.13 -2.70
CA SER A 221 29.59 7.07 -3.49
C SER A 221 28.15 6.76 -3.04
N GLU A 222 27.70 7.34 -1.92
CA GLU A 222 26.34 7.24 -1.38
C GLU A 222 25.60 8.58 -1.48
N THR A 223 24.28 8.56 -1.29
CA THR A 223 23.41 9.75 -1.43
C THR A 223 22.63 10.04 -0.14
N CYS A 224 23.07 11.05 0.60
CA CYS A 224 22.46 11.53 1.85
C CYS A 224 21.45 12.65 1.59
N GLY A 225 20.31 12.27 1.01
CA GLY A 225 19.16 13.13 0.77
C GLY A 225 19.41 14.27 -0.22
N GLY A 226 18.81 15.43 0.06
CA GLY A 226 18.85 16.63 -0.78
C GLY A 226 18.64 17.89 0.07
N SER A 227 17.99 18.90 -0.50
CA SER A 227 17.57 20.13 0.21
C SER A 227 16.07 20.08 0.50
N ALA A 228 15.68 20.02 1.78
CA ALA A 228 14.33 19.66 2.23
C ALA A 228 13.88 18.29 1.68
N ARG A 229 14.81 17.34 1.63
CA ARG A 229 14.68 16.04 0.96
C ARG A 229 15.45 14.97 1.72
N LEU A 230 14.72 13.96 2.18
CA LEU A 230 15.21 12.89 3.03
C LEU A 230 15.37 11.60 2.21
N SER A 231 16.56 11.01 2.19
CA SER A 231 16.73 9.60 1.80
C SER A 231 16.17 8.76 2.96
N LEU A 232 14.98 8.16 2.80
CA LEU A 232 14.24 7.50 3.87
C LEU A 232 14.44 5.98 3.85
N TYR A 233 14.49 5.38 5.03
CA TYR A 233 14.66 3.94 5.28
C TYR A 233 13.75 3.46 6.41
N VAL A 234 13.37 2.18 6.38
CA VAL A 234 12.50 1.55 7.38
C VAL A 234 12.99 0.15 7.77
N ALA A 235 13.03 -0.14 9.06
CA ALA A 235 13.15 -1.48 9.62
C ALA A 235 11.80 -1.90 10.22
N HIS A 236 11.12 -2.84 9.57
CA HIS A 236 9.76 -3.25 9.96
C HIS A 236 9.73 -3.99 11.31
N GLU A 237 10.79 -4.72 11.65
CA GLU A 237 10.91 -5.46 12.93
C GLU A 237 10.97 -4.55 14.18
N LEU A 238 11.15 -3.23 14.01
CA LEU A 238 11.11 -2.23 15.09
C LEU A 238 9.76 -1.48 15.16
N GLN A 239 8.77 -1.86 14.33
CA GLN A 239 7.43 -1.27 14.34
C GLN A 239 6.51 -2.01 15.34
N SER A 240 5.49 -1.31 15.84
CA SER A 240 4.43 -2.00 16.58
C SER A 240 3.61 -2.89 15.64
N LEU A 241 3.31 -4.10 16.09
CA LEU A 241 2.35 -4.98 15.41
C LEU A 241 0.89 -4.48 15.56
N GLN A 242 0.65 -3.45 16.39
CA GLN A 242 -0.65 -2.84 16.63
C GLN A 242 -0.68 -1.34 16.27
N PRO A 243 -1.87 -0.76 15.99
CA PRO A 243 -3.18 -1.43 15.92
C PRO A 243 -3.41 -2.27 14.65
N CYS A 244 -2.53 -2.19 13.65
CA CYS A 244 -2.72 -2.93 12.40
C CYS A 244 -1.39 -3.16 11.64
N GLY A 245 -0.52 -4.02 12.18
CA GLY A 245 0.58 -4.60 11.42
C GLY A 245 0.06 -5.53 10.31
N TYR A 246 0.73 -5.53 9.16
CA TYR A 246 0.64 -6.58 8.15
C TYR A 246 1.61 -7.69 8.55
N GLU A 247 1.12 -8.91 8.75
CA GLU A 247 1.97 -10.09 8.98
C GLU A 247 2.43 -10.65 7.61
N PRO A 248 3.72 -10.58 7.24
CA PRO A 248 4.22 -11.30 6.08
C PRO A 248 4.15 -12.82 6.32
N PRO A 249 3.77 -13.63 5.32
CA PRO A 249 3.58 -15.06 5.52
C PRO A 249 4.90 -15.76 5.94
N PRO A 250 4.86 -16.72 6.88
CA PRO A 250 6.06 -17.27 7.50
C PRO A 250 7.00 -17.93 6.50
N VAL A 251 8.23 -17.41 6.43
CA VAL A 251 9.28 -17.92 5.53
C VAL A 251 9.61 -19.36 5.90
N SER A 252 9.27 -20.29 4.99
CA SER A 252 9.45 -21.73 5.21
C SER A 252 10.93 -22.13 5.08
N SER A 253 11.68 -21.91 6.15
CA SER A 253 13.10 -22.25 6.26
C SER A 253 13.32 -23.76 6.32
N SER A 254 13.60 -24.39 5.17
CA SER A 254 14.08 -25.78 5.09
C SER A 254 15.54 -25.83 4.61
N THR A 255 16.45 -26.03 5.56
CA THR A 255 17.90 -26.10 5.44
C THR A 255 18.41 -27.09 4.37
N THR A 256 19.45 -26.73 3.61
CA THR A 256 20.77 -27.42 3.67
C THR A 256 21.83 -26.80 2.74
N LEU A 257 23.03 -26.61 3.29
CA LEU A 257 24.27 -26.35 2.55
C LEU A 257 24.99 -27.66 2.22
N PRO A 258 25.45 -27.86 0.97
CA PRO A 258 26.63 -28.69 0.68
C PRO A 258 27.93 -27.84 0.74
N PRO A 259 29.10 -28.45 1.00
CA PRO A 259 30.30 -27.72 1.39
C PRO A 259 31.09 -27.10 0.24
N THR A 260 31.87 -26.08 0.58
CA THR A 260 32.91 -25.46 -0.25
C THR A 260 34.00 -26.46 -0.62
N THR A 261 34.41 -26.48 -1.90
CA THR A 261 35.73 -27.01 -2.30
C THR A 261 36.32 -26.14 -3.40
N SER A 262 37.54 -25.65 -3.17
CA SER A 262 38.24 -24.72 -4.06
C SER A 262 39.09 -25.42 -5.11
N THR A 263 39.00 -24.98 -6.38
CA THR A 263 40.13 -25.07 -7.31
C THR A 263 40.07 -24.00 -8.41
N THR A 264 41.24 -23.70 -8.98
CA THR A 264 41.53 -22.55 -9.83
C THR A 264 41.52 -22.91 -11.33
N SER A 265 41.77 -21.90 -12.17
CA SER A 265 42.33 -21.95 -13.54
C SER A 265 41.42 -22.28 -14.75
N THR A 266 41.01 -21.19 -15.43
CA THR A 266 41.38 -20.76 -16.81
C THR A 266 41.42 -21.75 -18.00
N SER A 267 41.11 -21.20 -19.19
CA SER A 267 41.60 -21.58 -20.54
C SER A 267 40.77 -22.53 -21.43
N SER A 268 39.74 -21.97 -22.06
CA SER A 268 39.55 -21.83 -23.53
C SER A 268 39.94 -22.93 -24.55
N SER A 269 39.09 -23.04 -25.58
CA SER A 269 39.36 -23.35 -27.01
C SER A 269 39.41 -24.82 -27.49
N THR A 270 39.29 -25.19 -28.79
CA THR A 270 38.50 -24.70 -29.96
C THR A 270 38.66 -25.70 -31.16
N SER A 271 37.57 -26.08 -31.85
CA SER A 271 37.50 -26.69 -33.22
C SER A 271 38.21 -28.05 -33.52
N SER A 272 37.50 -29.05 -34.07
CA SER A 272 37.46 -29.51 -35.50
C SER A 272 38.64 -30.45 -35.92
N THR A 273 38.58 -31.38 -36.90
CA THR A 273 37.62 -31.70 -37.99
C THR A 273 37.77 -33.18 -38.46
N THR A 274 36.80 -33.74 -39.20
CA THR A 274 36.85 -34.84 -40.25
C THR A 274 38.08 -35.78 -40.36
N THR A 275 37.98 -37.12 -40.59
CA THR A 275 36.88 -38.05 -41.00
C THR A 275 37.17 -39.50 -40.48
N THR A 276 36.80 -40.70 -41.02
CA THR A 276 36.30 -41.23 -42.32
C THR A 276 35.59 -42.61 -42.17
N THR A 277 35.32 -43.33 -43.26
CA THR A 277 34.76 -44.71 -43.41
C THR A 277 35.61 -45.83 -42.77
N SER A 278 35.10 -46.99 -42.33
CA SER A 278 34.09 -47.87 -43.00
C SER A 278 33.26 -48.78 -42.08
N LYS A 279 32.07 -49.17 -42.57
CA LYS A 279 31.14 -50.28 -42.20
C LYS A 279 31.54 -51.26 -41.07
N THR A 280 30.64 -51.45 -40.10
CA THR A 280 30.09 -52.77 -39.66
C THR A 280 28.74 -52.54 -38.95
N SER A 281 27.85 -53.53 -38.98
CA SER A 281 26.47 -53.43 -38.49
C SER A 281 26.29 -53.92 -37.04
N THR A 282 25.71 -53.09 -36.18
CA THR A 282 25.14 -53.49 -34.88
C THR A 282 23.91 -52.64 -34.58
N THR A 283 22.81 -53.29 -34.20
CA THR A 283 21.53 -52.63 -33.90
C THR A 283 21.47 -52.27 -32.41
N THR A 284 21.54 -51.00 -32.07
CA THR A 284 21.29 -50.48 -30.72
C THR A 284 20.26 -49.35 -30.77
N THR A 285 19.16 -49.53 -30.04
CA THR A 285 18.02 -48.61 -30.06
C THR A 285 18.29 -47.39 -29.16
N SER A 286 18.77 -46.30 -29.76
CA SER A 286 18.91 -45.01 -29.07
C SER A 286 17.55 -44.52 -28.56
N SER A 287 17.37 -44.45 -27.24
CA SER A 287 16.19 -43.86 -26.63
C SER A 287 16.13 -42.35 -26.93
N SER A 288 14.99 -41.88 -27.42
CA SER A 288 14.76 -40.45 -27.64
C SER A 288 14.77 -39.71 -26.30
N ALA A 289 15.64 -38.70 -26.18
CA ALA A 289 15.62 -37.80 -25.04
C ALA A 289 14.30 -37.00 -25.05
N CYS A 290 13.54 -37.07 -23.95
CA CYS A 290 12.33 -36.29 -23.81
C CYS A 290 12.69 -34.81 -23.56
N VAL A 291 12.61 -34.01 -24.61
CA VAL A 291 12.66 -32.55 -24.51
C VAL A 291 11.27 -32.05 -24.12
N SER A 292 11.16 -31.43 -22.95
CA SER A 292 9.93 -30.75 -22.54
C SER A 292 10.05 -29.27 -22.89
N THR A 293 9.28 -28.84 -23.89
CA THR A 293 9.20 -27.44 -24.31
C THR A 293 8.01 -26.77 -23.63
N THR A 294 8.25 -26.11 -22.50
CA THR A 294 7.21 -25.33 -21.82
C THR A 294 7.13 -23.94 -22.46
N VAL A 295 6.08 -23.72 -23.25
CA VAL A 295 5.71 -22.37 -23.71
C VAL A 295 5.07 -21.64 -22.54
N VAL A 296 5.81 -20.72 -21.91
CA VAL A 296 5.24 -19.78 -20.95
C VAL A 296 4.49 -18.71 -21.75
N PRO A 297 3.15 -18.59 -21.64
CA PRO A 297 2.41 -17.58 -22.37
C PRO A 297 2.75 -16.17 -21.86
N PRO A 298 2.62 -15.12 -22.70
CA PRO A 298 2.79 -13.75 -22.24
C PRO A 298 1.78 -13.43 -21.13
N THR A 299 2.28 -13.01 -19.97
CA THR A 299 1.52 -12.93 -18.72
C THR A 299 0.61 -11.70 -18.59
N CYS A 300 0.48 -10.88 -19.64
CA CYS A 300 -0.29 -9.64 -19.65
C CYS A 300 -1.21 -9.61 -20.88
N GLU A 301 -2.54 -9.64 -20.70
CA GLU A 301 -3.49 -9.46 -21.82
C GLU A 301 -3.71 -7.97 -22.14
N TYR A 302 -3.67 -7.12 -21.12
CA TYR A 302 -3.58 -5.66 -21.21
C TYR A 302 -2.39 -5.18 -20.36
N LYS A 303 -1.77 -4.06 -20.74
CA LYS A 303 -0.64 -3.47 -19.99
C LYS A 303 -0.72 -1.94 -19.92
N CYS A 304 -0.54 -1.40 -18.72
CA CYS A 304 -0.48 0.03 -18.43
C CYS A 304 0.73 0.33 -17.55
N GLY A 305 1.81 0.85 -18.14
CA GLY A 305 3.04 1.18 -17.42
C GLY A 305 3.66 -0.03 -16.72
N LYS A 306 3.73 0.03 -15.38
CA LYS A 306 4.19 -1.06 -14.52
C LYS A 306 3.15 -2.18 -14.33
N TRP A 307 1.86 -1.89 -14.51
CA TRP A 307 0.77 -2.84 -14.26
C TRP A 307 0.44 -3.69 -15.50
N CYS A 308 0.09 -4.94 -15.26
CA CYS A 308 -0.43 -5.89 -16.24
C CYS A 308 -1.77 -6.46 -15.76
N SER A 309 -2.70 -6.63 -16.69
CA SER A 309 -3.93 -7.38 -16.41
C SER A 309 -3.63 -8.88 -16.39
N ASN A 310 -4.24 -9.58 -15.44
CA ASN A 310 -4.40 -11.02 -15.56
C ASN A 310 -5.18 -11.32 -16.86
N PRO A 311 -4.81 -12.37 -17.62
CA PRO A 311 -5.58 -12.81 -18.77
C PRO A 311 -7.04 -13.09 -18.37
N LEU A 312 -7.98 -12.55 -19.14
CA LEU A 312 -9.39 -12.83 -18.94
C LEU A 312 -9.64 -14.32 -19.20
N PRO A 313 -10.53 -15.01 -18.47
CA PRO A 313 -10.93 -16.36 -18.82
C PRO A 313 -11.38 -16.45 -20.29
N ASP A 314 -11.15 -17.58 -20.95
CA ASP A 314 -11.71 -17.79 -22.29
C ASP A 314 -13.23 -18.01 -22.24
N TRP A 315 -13.92 -17.55 -23.30
CA TRP A 315 -15.36 -17.71 -23.47
C TRP A 315 -15.76 -18.00 -24.94
N ASP A 316 -16.75 -18.87 -25.10
CA ASP A 316 -17.46 -19.19 -26.35
C ASP A 316 -19.00 -19.08 -26.24
N ASP A 317 -19.52 -18.86 -25.02
CA ASP A 317 -20.91 -18.52 -24.73
C ASP A 317 -21.08 -17.16 -24.00
N VAL A 318 -22.34 -16.77 -23.77
CA VAL A 318 -22.72 -15.47 -23.18
C VAL A 318 -22.44 -15.37 -21.68
N ASP A 319 -22.44 -16.48 -20.94
CA ASP A 319 -22.29 -16.47 -19.49
C ASP A 319 -20.81 -16.57 -19.08
N GLY A 320 -20.01 -17.34 -19.84
CA GLY A 320 -18.54 -17.23 -19.83
C GLY A 320 -18.06 -15.83 -20.24
N CYS A 321 -18.74 -15.18 -21.18
CA CYS A 321 -18.46 -13.78 -21.55
C CYS A 321 -18.71 -12.84 -20.36
N LYS A 322 -19.85 -12.97 -19.66
CA LYS A 322 -20.15 -12.17 -18.46
C LYS A 322 -19.15 -12.42 -17.33
N LEU A 323 -18.76 -13.68 -17.10
CA LEU A 323 -17.73 -14.04 -16.11
C LEU A 323 -16.40 -13.32 -16.39
N SER A 324 -16.05 -13.22 -17.68
CA SER A 324 -14.81 -12.59 -18.15
C SER A 324 -14.89 -11.07 -18.15
N TRP A 325 -16.07 -10.48 -18.43
CA TRP A 325 -16.36 -9.07 -18.15
C TRP A 325 -16.22 -8.75 -16.67
N SER A 326 -16.80 -9.55 -15.78
CA SER A 326 -16.68 -9.36 -14.32
C SER A 326 -15.21 -9.36 -13.91
N ASN A 327 -14.43 -10.33 -14.40
CA ASN A 327 -12.99 -10.41 -14.11
C ASN A 327 -12.22 -9.16 -14.61
N CYS A 328 -12.57 -8.65 -15.80
CA CYS A 328 -12.00 -7.41 -16.34
C CYS A 328 -12.36 -6.19 -15.46
N ALA A 329 -13.63 -6.05 -15.07
CA ALA A 329 -14.12 -4.90 -14.31
C ALA A 329 -13.49 -4.80 -12.91
N LEU A 330 -13.25 -5.93 -12.24
CA LEU A 330 -12.60 -5.99 -10.92
C LEU A 330 -11.12 -5.56 -10.97
N GLN A 331 -10.47 -5.68 -12.12
CA GLN A 331 -9.06 -5.32 -12.31
C GLN A 331 -8.84 -3.80 -12.52
N VAL A 332 -9.90 -2.99 -12.73
CA VAL A 332 -9.76 -1.58 -13.13
C VAL A 332 -9.11 -0.71 -12.05
N ALA A 333 -9.47 -0.88 -10.77
CA ALA A 333 -8.83 -0.17 -9.65
C ALA A 333 -7.35 -0.55 -9.51
N SER A 334 -7.03 -1.83 -9.67
CA SER A 334 -5.64 -2.32 -9.65
C SER A 334 -4.78 -1.66 -10.73
N CYS A 335 -5.35 -1.38 -11.89
CA CYS A 335 -4.65 -0.64 -12.93
C CYS A 335 -4.23 0.76 -12.46
N PHE A 336 -5.14 1.57 -11.91
CA PHE A 336 -4.80 2.92 -11.44
C PHE A 336 -3.73 2.89 -10.34
N LYS A 337 -3.97 2.07 -9.31
CA LYS A 337 -3.09 1.89 -8.14
C LYS A 337 -1.65 1.50 -8.47
N HIS A 338 -1.44 0.68 -9.51
CA HIS A 338 -0.13 0.08 -9.79
C HIS A 338 0.52 0.48 -11.12
N ALA A 339 -0.21 1.08 -12.07
CA ALA A 339 0.39 1.51 -13.34
C ALA A 339 1.42 2.63 -13.15
N GLY A 340 1.12 3.56 -12.23
CA GLY A 340 1.90 4.76 -11.94
C GLY A 340 1.69 5.90 -12.94
N PHE A 341 1.77 7.15 -12.49
CA PHE A 341 1.68 8.31 -13.39
C PHE A 341 2.97 8.42 -14.24
N PRO A 342 2.87 8.67 -15.56
CA PRO A 342 1.68 9.05 -16.32
C PRO A 342 0.97 7.88 -17.03
N ASP A 343 1.48 6.64 -16.95
CA ASP A 343 0.93 5.49 -17.67
C ASP A 343 -0.44 5.02 -17.15
N ALA A 344 -0.79 5.36 -15.90
CA ALA A 344 -2.11 5.15 -15.31
C ALA A 344 -3.25 5.83 -16.09
N LEU A 345 -2.95 6.76 -17.00
CA LEU A 345 -3.94 7.31 -17.94
C LEU A 345 -4.49 6.25 -18.91
N SER A 346 -3.72 5.21 -19.23
CA SER A 346 -4.19 4.10 -20.06
C SER A 346 -5.18 3.19 -19.32
N CYS A 347 -5.31 3.30 -17.99
CA CYS A 347 -6.30 2.55 -17.22
C CYS A 347 -7.74 3.00 -17.50
N PHE A 348 -7.94 4.24 -17.98
CA PHE A 348 -9.25 4.64 -18.52
C PHE A 348 -9.57 3.89 -19.82
N GLU A 349 -8.60 3.69 -20.71
CA GLU A 349 -8.80 2.88 -21.94
C GLU A 349 -9.00 1.38 -21.62
N PHE A 350 -8.42 0.88 -20.53
CA PHE A 350 -8.70 -0.47 -20.01
C PHE A 350 -10.13 -0.59 -19.45
N GLY A 351 -10.58 0.38 -18.64
CA GLY A 351 -11.96 0.43 -18.15
C GLY A 351 -13.00 0.51 -19.27
N ASP A 352 -12.76 1.34 -20.28
CA ASP A 352 -13.60 1.41 -21.49
C ASP A 352 -13.59 0.07 -22.27
N TRP A 353 -12.45 -0.62 -22.35
CA TRP A 353 -12.35 -1.94 -22.97
C TRP A 353 -13.15 -3.01 -22.21
N CYS A 354 -13.08 -3.03 -20.87
CA CYS A 354 -13.94 -3.88 -20.04
C CYS A 354 -15.44 -3.56 -20.24
N ALA A 355 -15.80 -2.27 -20.36
CA ALA A 355 -17.17 -1.88 -20.69
C ALA A 355 -17.59 -2.35 -22.09
N ASP A 356 -16.68 -2.40 -23.07
CA ASP A 356 -16.93 -2.97 -24.40
C ASP A 356 -17.09 -4.50 -24.37
N VAL A 357 -16.38 -5.24 -23.50
CA VAL A 357 -16.66 -6.67 -23.24
C VAL A 357 -18.12 -6.81 -22.78
N SER A 358 -18.56 -6.00 -21.81
CA SER A 358 -19.94 -6.03 -21.30
C SER A 358 -20.98 -5.79 -22.42
N LYS A 359 -20.75 -4.78 -23.28
CA LYS A 359 -21.61 -4.49 -24.43
C LYS A 359 -21.64 -5.67 -25.41
N TYR A 360 -20.51 -6.30 -25.69
CA TYR A 360 -20.41 -7.47 -26.56
C TYR A 360 -21.21 -8.67 -26.00
N CYS A 361 -21.04 -9.02 -24.72
CA CYS A 361 -21.78 -10.11 -24.09
C CYS A 361 -23.30 -9.89 -24.16
N ASN A 362 -23.75 -8.66 -23.90
CA ASN A 362 -25.17 -8.30 -23.94
C ASN A 362 -25.75 -8.19 -25.36
N SER A 363 -24.91 -7.98 -26.39
CA SER A 363 -25.35 -7.79 -27.78
C SER A 363 -25.88 -9.05 -28.49
N LYS A 364 -25.65 -10.25 -27.93
CA LYS A 364 -25.99 -11.56 -28.53
C LYS A 364 -25.52 -11.67 -30.00
N PRO A 365 -24.20 -11.60 -30.25
CA PRO A 365 -23.64 -11.52 -31.60
C PRO A 365 -23.99 -12.73 -32.47
N SER A 366 -24.47 -12.45 -33.69
CA SER A 366 -24.73 -13.46 -34.72
C SER A 366 -23.42 -14.14 -35.17
N GLY A 367 -23.30 -15.43 -34.85
CA GLY A 367 -22.08 -16.23 -35.05
C GLY A 367 -21.59 -16.94 -33.77
N GLY A 368 -22.05 -16.49 -32.60
CA GLY A 368 -21.59 -16.97 -31.29
C GLY A 368 -20.83 -15.90 -30.51
N CYS A 369 -20.68 -16.09 -29.20
CA CYS A 369 -20.07 -15.11 -28.31
C CYS A 369 -18.66 -15.59 -27.95
N ARG A 370 -17.66 -15.26 -28.78
CA ARG A 370 -16.29 -15.81 -28.65
C ARG A 370 -15.27 -14.72 -28.31
N LYS A 371 -14.34 -15.02 -27.40
CA LYS A 371 -13.22 -14.13 -27.06
C LYS A 371 -12.41 -13.71 -28.29
N THR A 372 -12.13 -14.65 -29.20
CA THR A 372 -11.44 -14.39 -30.49
C THR A 372 -12.13 -13.31 -31.32
N ASP A 373 -13.46 -13.35 -31.37
CA ASP A 373 -14.27 -12.53 -32.26
C ASP A 373 -14.51 -11.14 -31.66
N PHE A 374 -14.46 -11.03 -30.32
CA PHE A 374 -14.35 -9.77 -29.60
C PHE A 374 -12.96 -9.14 -29.77
N CYS A 375 -11.89 -9.83 -29.39
CA CYS A 375 -10.52 -9.27 -29.42
C CYS A 375 -10.04 -8.97 -30.85
N GLY A 376 -10.52 -9.70 -31.87
CA GLY A 376 -10.25 -9.38 -33.28
C GLY A 376 -10.95 -8.11 -33.80
N ARG A 377 -11.96 -7.60 -33.08
CA ARG A 377 -12.66 -6.33 -33.38
C ARG A 377 -12.23 -5.20 -32.44
N ASN A 378 -11.97 -5.53 -31.18
CA ASN A 378 -11.59 -4.64 -30.09
C ASN A 378 -10.27 -5.13 -29.45
N PRO A 379 -9.13 -5.04 -30.17
CA PRO A 379 -7.85 -5.45 -29.61
C PRO A 379 -7.47 -4.59 -28.39
N PRO A 380 -6.79 -5.16 -27.38
CA PRO A 380 -6.29 -4.40 -26.24
C PRO A 380 -5.28 -3.34 -26.73
N LYS A 381 -5.34 -2.14 -26.16
CA LYS A 381 -4.57 -0.96 -26.62
C LYS A 381 -3.30 -0.70 -25.80
N GLY A 382 -3.04 -1.55 -24.79
CA GLY A 382 -1.88 -1.46 -23.90
C GLY A 382 -0.54 -1.62 -24.60
N GLY A 383 0.52 -1.07 -24.00
CA GLY A 383 1.84 -0.96 -24.63
C GLY A 383 2.62 -2.29 -24.71
N ASN A 384 3.44 -2.41 -25.77
CA ASN A 384 4.40 -3.49 -26.09
C ASN A 384 4.12 -4.87 -25.46
N PRO A 385 3.52 -5.83 -26.21
CA PRO A 385 3.21 -7.15 -25.69
C PRO A 385 4.48 -7.88 -25.22
N PRO A 386 4.42 -8.66 -24.12
CA PRO A 386 5.58 -9.43 -23.64
C PRO A 386 6.07 -10.43 -24.70
N THR A 387 7.38 -10.45 -24.96
CA THR A 387 7.99 -11.48 -25.82
C THR A 387 7.94 -12.83 -25.13
N THR A 388 7.34 -13.84 -25.77
CA THR A 388 7.31 -15.23 -25.27
C THR A 388 8.73 -15.75 -25.02
N VAL A 389 8.99 -16.25 -23.81
CA VAL A 389 10.26 -16.90 -23.47
C VAL A 389 10.09 -18.42 -23.53
N THR A 390 10.75 -19.06 -24.48
CA THR A 390 10.80 -20.53 -24.58
C THR A 390 11.89 -21.06 -23.67
N VAL A 391 11.52 -21.76 -22.60
CA VAL A 391 12.46 -22.48 -21.74
C VAL A 391 12.47 -23.96 -22.13
N THR A 392 13.64 -24.46 -22.52
CA THR A 392 13.87 -25.84 -22.94
C THR A 392 14.70 -26.57 -21.89
N THR A 393 14.09 -27.52 -21.17
CA THR A 393 14.78 -28.26 -20.09
C THR A 393 14.84 -29.75 -20.41
N THR A 394 16.00 -30.37 -20.20
CA THR A 394 16.25 -31.79 -20.43
C THR A 394 16.01 -32.61 -19.16
N CYS A 395 15.02 -33.50 -19.19
CA CYS A 395 14.70 -34.35 -18.03
C CYS A 395 15.62 -35.57 -17.92
N LYS A 396 16.03 -35.90 -16.70
CA LYS A 396 16.78 -37.14 -16.37
C LYS A 396 15.82 -38.34 -16.38
N PRO A 397 16.19 -39.51 -16.95
CA PRO A 397 15.32 -40.68 -16.96
C PRO A 397 15.17 -41.31 -15.57
N THR A 398 13.94 -41.70 -15.23
CA THR A 398 13.58 -42.42 -13.99
C THR A 398 12.85 -43.72 -14.35
N THR A 399 13.23 -44.82 -13.69
CA THR A 399 12.73 -46.16 -14.00
C THR A 399 11.31 -46.39 -13.49
N THR A 400 10.41 -46.88 -14.35
CA THR A 400 9.01 -47.17 -14.02
C THR A 400 8.81 -48.60 -13.51
N THR A 401 8.02 -48.79 -12.46
CA THR A 401 7.40 -50.09 -12.13
C THR A 401 5.94 -50.07 -12.58
N LYS A 402 5.52 -51.06 -13.38
CA LYS A 402 4.14 -51.15 -13.89
C LYS A 402 3.16 -51.63 -12.81
N HIS A 403 1.99 -51.02 -12.77
CA HIS A 403 0.73 -51.73 -12.52
C HIS A 403 -0.22 -51.49 -13.71
N THR A 404 -1.00 -52.51 -14.07
CA THR A 404 -1.84 -52.51 -15.28
C THR A 404 -3.30 -52.62 -14.90
N THR A 405 -4.10 -51.61 -15.21
CA THR A 405 -5.57 -51.68 -15.23
C THR A 405 -6.10 -50.93 -16.44
N THR A 406 -6.96 -51.60 -17.22
CA THR A 406 -7.46 -51.10 -18.50
C THR A 406 -8.58 -50.09 -18.30
N ALA A 407 -8.40 -48.86 -18.81
CA ALA A 407 -9.45 -47.86 -18.91
C ALA A 407 -9.48 -47.21 -20.30
N LYS A 408 -10.70 -46.91 -20.78
CA LYS A 408 -10.99 -46.33 -22.09
C LYS A 408 -10.49 -44.87 -22.16
N PRO A 409 -9.95 -44.38 -23.30
CA PRO A 409 -9.59 -42.98 -23.44
C PRO A 409 -10.84 -42.09 -23.42
N THR A 410 -10.98 -41.35 -22.33
CA THR A 410 -11.91 -40.22 -22.20
C THR A 410 -11.06 -38.95 -22.19
N HIS A 411 -11.46 -37.93 -22.95
CA HIS A 411 -10.81 -36.62 -22.88
C HIS A 411 -11.15 -35.97 -21.53
N THR A 412 -10.30 -36.20 -20.52
CA THR A 412 -10.34 -35.46 -19.27
C THR A 412 -9.76 -34.07 -19.52
N THR A 413 -10.62 -33.12 -19.86
CA THR A 413 -10.28 -31.70 -19.83
C THR A 413 -9.75 -31.36 -18.44
N SER A 414 -8.56 -30.76 -18.34
CA SER A 414 -8.01 -30.33 -17.04
C SER A 414 -8.94 -29.27 -16.44
N SER A 415 -9.79 -29.68 -15.50
CA SER A 415 -10.63 -28.78 -14.73
C SER A 415 -9.78 -28.04 -13.71
N THR A 416 -9.06 -27.01 -14.17
CA THR A 416 -8.57 -25.96 -13.29
C THR A 416 -9.77 -25.47 -12.48
N THR A 417 -9.73 -25.61 -11.16
CA THR A 417 -10.81 -25.19 -10.26
C THR A 417 -10.86 -23.66 -10.25
N LYS A 418 -11.48 -23.07 -11.27
CA LYS A 418 -11.64 -21.62 -11.41
C LYS A 418 -12.37 -21.11 -10.16
N CYS A 419 -11.73 -20.23 -9.40
CA CYS A 419 -12.40 -19.51 -8.33
C CYS A 419 -13.59 -18.74 -8.94
N PRO A 420 -14.78 -18.79 -8.32
CA PRO A 420 -15.95 -18.13 -8.86
C PRO A 420 -15.72 -16.62 -8.86
N VAL A 421 -15.79 -15.98 -10.04
CA VAL A 421 -15.63 -14.53 -10.15
C VAL A 421 -16.91 -13.85 -9.65
N PRO A 422 -16.86 -12.84 -8.78
CA PRO A 422 -18.05 -12.15 -8.31
C PRO A 422 -18.58 -11.17 -9.36
N THR A 423 -19.90 -10.99 -9.37
CA THR A 423 -20.52 -9.90 -10.12
C THR A 423 -19.98 -8.57 -9.55
N PRO A 424 -19.52 -7.62 -10.40
CA PRO A 424 -18.90 -6.37 -9.96
C PRO A 424 -19.93 -5.34 -9.44
N THR A 425 -20.93 -5.77 -8.66
CA THR A 425 -21.80 -4.86 -7.92
C THR A 425 -21.08 -4.41 -6.66
N ASN A 426 -20.67 -3.14 -6.61
CA ASN A 426 -20.14 -2.57 -5.39
C ASN A 426 -21.22 -2.57 -4.28
N ILE A 427 -20.86 -2.92 -3.04
CA ILE A 427 -21.71 -2.65 -1.87
C ILE A 427 -21.64 -1.18 -1.46
N CYS A 428 -20.55 -0.51 -1.81
CA CYS A 428 -20.28 0.89 -1.51
C CYS A 428 -20.95 1.82 -2.52
N THR A 429 -21.44 2.96 -2.05
CA THR A 429 -22.11 3.99 -2.84
C THR A 429 -21.13 5.08 -3.26
N GLN A 430 -21.06 5.36 -4.56
CA GLN A 430 -20.33 6.51 -5.09
C GLN A 430 -21.08 7.81 -4.71
N PRO A 431 -20.50 8.74 -3.92
CA PRO A 431 -21.15 10.00 -3.55
C PRO A 431 -21.50 10.90 -4.74
N SER A 432 -22.43 11.83 -4.50
CA SER A 432 -22.78 12.90 -5.44
C SER A 432 -22.73 14.27 -4.79
N ASN A 433 -22.23 15.26 -5.54
CA ASN A 433 -22.16 16.64 -5.09
C ASN A 433 -22.35 17.60 -6.27
N ALA A 434 -23.50 18.27 -6.31
CA ALA A 434 -23.86 19.18 -7.39
C ALA A 434 -22.91 20.40 -7.50
N ARG A 435 -22.31 20.86 -6.40
CA ARG A 435 -21.39 22.01 -6.37
C ARG A 435 -20.07 21.71 -7.07
N TYR A 436 -19.54 20.51 -6.89
CA TYR A 436 -18.31 20.05 -7.53
C TYR A 436 -18.54 19.27 -8.83
N GLY A 437 -19.79 18.89 -9.10
CA GLY A 437 -20.24 18.34 -10.37
C GLY A 437 -20.06 16.83 -10.53
N TYR A 438 -19.83 16.07 -9.46
CA TYR A 438 -19.66 14.62 -9.48
C TYR A 438 -20.91 13.86 -8.96
N GLY A 439 -20.99 12.56 -9.30
CA GLY A 439 -22.06 11.65 -8.91
C GLY A 439 -21.86 10.22 -9.44
N PRO A 440 -22.86 9.32 -9.29
CA PRO A 440 -22.82 7.97 -9.85
C PRO A 440 -22.49 7.95 -11.34
N GLY A 441 -21.51 7.13 -11.75
CA GLY A 441 -21.01 7.08 -13.13
C GLY A 441 -20.33 8.37 -13.61
N LYS A 442 -20.02 9.30 -12.70
CA LYS A 442 -19.36 10.58 -12.98
C LYS A 442 -18.55 11.07 -11.76
N PRO A 443 -17.56 10.31 -11.26
CA PRO A 443 -16.70 10.72 -10.14
C PRO A 443 -15.80 11.93 -10.48
N VAL A 444 -15.06 12.43 -9.48
CA VAL A 444 -13.92 13.33 -9.73
C VAL A 444 -12.86 12.54 -10.51
N GLY A 445 -12.14 13.23 -11.39
CA GLY A 445 -11.18 12.58 -12.28
C GLY A 445 -11.75 11.62 -13.32
N GLY A 446 -12.98 11.10 -13.18
CA GLY A 446 -13.43 9.94 -13.95
C GLY A 446 -12.93 8.60 -13.40
N ILE A 447 -12.42 8.58 -12.16
CA ILE A 447 -11.89 7.40 -11.47
C ILE A 447 -13.00 6.89 -10.54
N ASP A 448 -13.64 5.78 -10.87
CA ASP A 448 -14.68 5.17 -10.04
C ASP A 448 -14.08 4.45 -8.82
N MET A 449 -14.88 4.33 -7.76
CA MET A 449 -14.45 3.71 -6.50
C MET A 449 -14.19 2.20 -6.67
N PRO A 450 -13.09 1.67 -6.10
CA PRO A 450 -12.77 0.23 -6.10
C PRO A 450 -13.95 -0.65 -5.72
N VAL A 451 -14.10 -1.78 -6.43
CA VAL A 451 -15.27 -2.65 -6.27
C VAL A 451 -15.14 -3.46 -4.99
N VAL A 452 -15.99 -3.17 -4.01
CA VAL A 452 -16.18 -4.02 -2.83
C VAL A 452 -17.36 -4.95 -3.09
N THR A 453 -17.08 -6.24 -3.32
CA THR A 453 -18.09 -7.26 -3.63
C THR A 453 -17.77 -8.58 -2.92
N CYS A 454 -18.39 -9.68 -3.32
CA CYS A 454 -18.20 -10.99 -2.70
C CYS A 454 -16.78 -11.51 -2.84
N ASN A 455 -16.26 -12.15 -1.79
CA ASN A 455 -14.96 -12.81 -1.83
C ASN A 455 -15.04 -14.12 -2.64
N ASP A 456 -14.17 -14.23 -3.64
CA ASP A 456 -13.98 -15.34 -4.57
C ASP A 456 -13.16 -16.51 -4.00
N LEU A 457 -12.47 -16.32 -2.87
CA LEU A 457 -11.66 -17.35 -2.22
C LEU A 457 -12.49 -18.15 -1.20
N ALA A 458 -12.67 -19.44 -1.48
CA ALA A 458 -13.45 -20.36 -0.64
C ALA A 458 -12.89 -20.51 0.79
N GLU A 459 -11.57 -20.40 0.92
CA GLU A 459 -10.82 -20.45 2.18
C GLU A 459 -11.11 -19.25 3.10
N ASP A 460 -11.25 -18.05 2.54
CA ASP A 460 -11.52 -16.83 3.31
C ASP A 460 -13.01 -16.56 3.55
N TRP A 461 -13.88 -16.95 2.60
CA TRP A 461 -15.30 -16.56 2.59
C TRP A 461 -16.08 -16.77 3.89
N PRO A 462 -15.87 -17.84 4.70
CA PRO A 462 -16.61 -18.04 5.95
C PRO A 462 -16.42 -16.92 6.98
N ALA A 463 -15.22 -16.32 7.04
CA ALA A 463 -14.93 -15.20 7.94
C ALA A 463 -15.03 -13.85 7.21
N TYR A 464 -14.55 -13.80 5.96
CA TYR A 464 -14.39 -12.61 5.14
C TYR A 464 -15.19 -12.71 3.82
N PRO A 465 -16.53 -12.68 3.84
CA PRO A 465 -17.35 -12.84 2.64
C PRO A 465 -17.33 -11.62 1.70
N PHE A 466 -16.70 -10.51 2.08
CA PHE A 466 -16.50 -9.32 1.26
C PHE A 466 -15.01 -9.06 0.99
N LYS A 467 -14.71 -8.49 -0.17
CA LYS A 467 -13.35 -8.14 -0.63
C LYS A 467 -13.37 -6.86 -1.46
N GLN A 468 -12.38 -5.98 -1.25
CA GLN A 468 -12.08 -4.84 -2.13
C GLN A 468 -11.13 -5.31 -3.23
N TYR A 469 -11.53 -5.22 -4.50
CA TYR A 469 -10.71 -5.67 -5.62
C TYR A 469 -9.82 -4.54 -6.13
N ASN A 470 -8.52 -4.64 -5.81
CA ASN A 470 -7.54 -3.58 -6.04
C ASN A 470 -6.09 -4.05 -6.29
N PHE A 471 -5.78 -5.34 -6.15
CA PHE A 471 -4.48 -5.91 -6.54
C PHE A 471 -4.62 -6.83 -7.78
N PRO A 472 -3.52 -7.14 -8.49
CA PRO A 472 -3.57 -8.03 -9.64
C PRO A 472 -3.91 -9.47 -9.23
N ASP A 473 -3.31 -9.99 -8.16
CA ASP A 473 -3.81 -11.21 -7.53
C ASP A 473 -4.97 -10.87 -6.58
N SER A 474 -6.04 -11.65 -6.68
CA SER A 474 -7.17 -11.58 -5.75
C SER A 474 -6.79 -11.98 -4.32
N ARG A 475 -5.69 -12.72 -4.13
CA ARG A 475 -5.20 -13.12 -2.79
C ARG A 475 -4.58 -11.96 -2.00
N ASP A 476 -4.07 -10.95 -2.69
CA ASP A 476 -3.49 -9.74 -2.08
C ASP A 476 -4.56 -8.66 -1.76
N CYS A 477 -5.77 -8.83 -2.31
CA CYS A 477 -6.90 -7.92 -2.13
C CYS A 477 -7.48 -7.94 -0.70
N ALA A 478 -7.72 -6.77 -0.13
CA ALA A 478 -8.20 -6.60 1.24
C ALA A 478 -9.59 -7.25 1.47
N LYS A 479 -9.74 -7.97 2.59
CA LYS A 479 -10.87 -8.86 2.89
C LYS A 479 -11.55 -8.50 4.21
N TYR A 480 -12.89 -8.60 4.24
CA TYR A 480 -13.71 -7.95 5.26
C TYR A 480 -14.85 -8.83 5.79
N PRO A 481 -15.04 -8.90 7.13
CA PRO A 481 -16.19 -9.57 7.73
C PRO A 481 -17.47 -8.74 7.60
N ARG A 482 -18.65 -9.37 7.71
CA ARG A 482 -19.95 -8.73 7.45
C ARG A 482 -20.25 -7.49 8.29
N ASN A 483 -19.69 -7.40 9.50
CA ASN A 483 -19.83 -6.28 10.43
C ASN A 483 -18.86 -5.12 10.16
N ARG A 484 -17.91 -5.24 9.23
CA ARG A 484 -16.93 -4.19 8.88
C ARG A 484 -17.10 -3.68 7.43
N CYS A 485 -18.29 -3.81 6.83
CA CYS A 485 -18.59 -3.26 5.50
C CYS A 485 -18.34 -1.74 5.43
N GLY A 486 -18.57 -1.01 6.52
CA GLY A 486 -18.22 0.41 6.62
C GLY A 486 -16.72 0.71 6.47
N ASN A 487 -15.84 -0.16 6.98
CA ASN A 487 -14.40 -0.05 6.76
C ASN A 487 -14.04 -0.39 5.32
N ALA A 488 -14.58 -1.48 4.77
CA ALA A 488 -14.36 -1.87 3.37
C ALA A 488 -14.69 -0.72 2.40
N CYS A 489 -15.75 0.03 2.68
CA CYS A 489 -16.09 1.22 1.90
C CYS A 489 -15.25 2.45 2.25
N ALA A 490 -14.78 2.62 3.50
CA ALA A 490 -13.85 3.69 3.85
C ALA A 490 -12.49 3.51 3.17
N ASP A 491 -11.98 2.28 3.10
CA ASP A 491 -10.73 1.92 2.42
C ASP A 491 -10.86 2.10 0.90
N ALA A 492 -11.99 1.71 0.31
CA ALA A 492 -12.29 2.01 -1.10
C ALA A 492 -12.46 3.52 -1.37
N CYS A 493 -13.06 4.29 -0.45
CA CYS A 493 -13.11 5.75 -0.54
C CYS A 493 -11.71 6.37 -0.47
N LYS A 494 -10.81 5.84 0.37
CA LYS A 494 -9.42 6.31 0.54
C LYS A 494 -8.61 6.03 -0.72
N GLU A 495 -8.71 4.83 -1.28
CA GLU A 495 -8.01 4.46 -2.51
C GLU A 495 -8.50 5.26 -3.73
N GLN A 496 -9.82 5.50 -3.85
CA GLN A 496 -10.36 6.45 -4.84
C GLN A 496 -9.76 7.85 -4.68
N TYR A 497 -9.55 8.29 -3.44
CA TYR A 497 -8.95 9.60 -3.16
C TYR A 497 -7.47 9.66 -3.55
N GLU A 498 -6.71 8.61 -3.26
CA GLU A 498 -5.29 8.47 -3.63
C GLU A 498 -5.12 8.45 -5.17
N ASP A 499 -5.87 7.60 -5.89
CA ASP A 499 -5.90 7.59 -7.36
C ASP A 499 -6.33 8.95 -7.94
N CYS A 500 -7.28 9.65 -7.29
CA CYS A 500 -7.73 10.99 -7.69
C CYS A 500 -6.61 12.04 -7.58
N LEU A 501 -5.76 11.95 -6.56
CA LEU A 501 -4.55 12.76 -6.49
C LEU A 501 -3.56 12.35 -7.58
N ASP A 502 -3.17 11.07 -7.63
CA ASP A 502 -2.02 10.63 -8.42
C ASP A 502 -2.26 10.52 -9.93
N VAL A 503 -3.51 10.45 -10.37
CA VAL A 503 -3.84 10.40 -11.80
C VAL A 503 -4.51 11.70 -12.26
N TYR A 504 -5.56 12.16 -11.58
CA TYR A 504 -6.30 13.35 -11.99
C TYR A 504 -5.62 14.66 -11.56
N ALA A 505 -5.18 14.79 -10.30
CA ALA A 505 -4.50 16.01 -9.86
C ALA A 505 -3.08 16.12 -10.48
N GLN A 506 -2.27 15.06 -10.53
CA GLN A 506 -0.98 15.08 -11.25
C GLN A 506 -1.16 15.41 -12.75
N GLY A 507 -2.24 14.90 -13.38
CA GLY A 507 -2.64 15.31 -14.73
C GLY A 507 -2.82 16.83 -14.84
N CYS A 508 -3.56 17.45 -13.92
CA CYS A 508 -3.74 18.89 -13.84
C CYS A 508 -2.46 19.69 -13.53
N LYS A 509 -1.48 19.12 -12.79
CA LYS A 509 -0.12 19.70 -12.63
C LYS A 509 0.58 19.85 -13.99
N THR A 510 0.52 18.84 -14.86
CA THR A 510 1.25 18.88 -16.14
C THR A 510 0.81 20.01 -17.09
N LYS A 511 -0.43 20.52 -16.94
CA LYS A 511 -0.96 21.65 -17.72
C LYS A 511 -0.09 22.91 -17.63
N THR A 512 0.58 23.17 -16.51
CA THR A 512 1.25 24.46 -16.25
C THR A 512 2.66 24.57 -16.83
N LYS A 513 3.29 23.45 -17.23
CA LYS A 513 4.72 23.43 -17.62
C LYS A 513 5.04 23.20 -19.11
N LYS A 514 4.07 22.97 -20.00
CA LYS A 514 4.36 22.81 -21.45
C LYS A 514 3.36 23.45 -22.40
N THR A 515 3.86 24.35 -23.24
CA THR A 515 3.20 24.79 -24.48
C THR A 515 3.24 23.70 -25.55
N ARG A 516 2.07 23.08 -25.81
CA ARG A 516 1.68 22.50 -27.13
C ARG A 516 2.71 21.55 -27.80
N THR A 517 3.46 20.74 -27.04
CA THR A 517 4.53 19.89 -27.61
C THR A 517 4.76 18.58 -26.84
N THR A 518 4.80 17.48 -27.61
CA THR A 518 5.32 16.13 -27.26
C THR A 518 4.89 15.52 -25.91
N TRP A 519 3.72 14.89 -25.94
CA TRP A 519 3.57 13.51 -25.44
C TRP A 519 4.08 12.54 -26.52
N PRO A 520 4.72 11.40 -26.18
CA PRO A 520 5.06 10.38 -27.16
C PRO A 520 3.78 9.67 -27.67
N GLY A 521 3.60 9.63 -28.99
CA GLY A 521 2.56 8.80 -29.64
C GLY A 521 1.40 9.52 -30.35
N ARG A 522 1.17 10.83 -30.17
CA ARG A 522 0.11 11.57 -30.91
C ARG A 522 0.65 12.83 -31.63
N PRO A 523 0.47 12.97 -32.98
CA PRO A 523 0.98 14.12 -33.75
C PRO A 523 0.39 15.48 -33.39
N ARG A 524 1.14 16.53 -33.71
CA ARG A 524 0.93 17.93 -33.30
C ARG A 524 0.17 18.74 -34.36
N ASP A 525 -1.15 18.54 -34.49
CA ASP A 525 -1.98 19.31 -35.45
C ASP A 525 -3.33 19.80 -34.86
N THR A 526 -3.86 20.88 -35.43
CA THR A 526 -5.09 21.59 -35.02
C THR A 526 -6.24 21.49 -36.04
N SER A 527 -6.14 20.57 -37.00
CA SER A 527 -7.18 20.31 -38.01
C SER A 527 -8.38 19.50 -37.46
N SER A 528 -9.35 19.16 -38.31
CA SER A 528 -10.57 18.44 -37.95
C SER A 528 -10.34 17.03 -37.36
N SER A 529 -9.12 16.50 -37.50
CA SER A 529 -8.62 15.31 -36.80
C SER A 529 -8.69 15.44 -35.27
N TYR A 530 -8.47 16.63 -34.71
CA TYR A 530 -8.56 16.91 -33.27
C TYR A 530 -9.97 16.61 -32.71
N ARG A 531 -11.03 16.85 -33.50
CA ARG A 531 -12.41 16.49 -33.13
C ARG A 531 -12.66 14.97 -33.13
N ARG A 532 -11.82 14.16 -33.79
CA ARG A 532 -11.87 12.69 -33.70
C ARG A 532 -11.10 12.18 -32.48
N ALA A 533 -9.97 12.80 -32.13
CA ALA A 533 -9.29 12.54 -30.85
C ALA A 533 -10.21 12.84 -29.65
N TYR A 534 -11.05 13.88 -29.76
CA TYR A 534 -12.11 14.19 -28.80
C TYR A 534 -13.25 13.13 -28.74
N ALA A 535 -13.47 12.35 -29.80
CA ALA A 535 -14.51 11.32 -29.82
C ALA A 535 -14.11 10.06 -29.01
N GLY A 536 -12.82 9.70 -29.01
CA GLY A 536 -12.29 8.48 -28.39
C GLY A 536 -11.41 8.67 -27.15
N SER A 537 -11.36 9.88 -26.55
CA SER A 537 -10.68 10.13 -25.27
C SER A 537 -11.61 9.98 -24.07
N SER A 538 -11.08 9.57 -22.92
CA SER A 538 -11.88 9.29 -21.73
C SER A 538 -12.43 10.57 -21.07
N PRO A 539 -13.47 10.47 -20.21
CA PRO A 539 -13.96 11.61 -19.42
C PRO A 539 -12.90 12.23 -18.50
N ALA A 540 -11.87 11.45 -18.15
CA ALA A 540 -10.72 11.89 -17.39
C ALA A 540 -9.78 12.75 -18.23
N GLU A 541 -9.27 12.20 -19.35
CA GLU A 541 -8.38 12.89 -20.29
C GLU A 541 -8.97 14.24 -20.71
N LYS A 542 -10.27 14.26 -21.01
CA LYS A 542 -11.04 15.47 -21.39
C LYS A 542 -11.03 16.58 -20.33
N ARG A 543 -10.76 16.27 -19.06
CA ARG A 543 -10.61 17.23 -17.94
C ARG A 543 -9.14 17.51 -17.60
N THR A 544 -8.24 16.54 -17.75
CA THR A 544 -6.80 16.70 -17.44
C THR A 544 -5.98 17.34 -18.57
N PHE A 545 -6.37 17.21 -19.85
CA PHE A 545 -5.52 17.63 -20.98
C PHE A 545 -6.19 18.57 -22.00
N PHE A 546 -7.49 18.84 -21.89
CA PHE A 546 -8.24 19.67 -22.84
C PHE A 546 -8.84 20.92 -22.17
N SER A 547 -8.82 22.05 -22.87
CA SER A 547 -9.04 23.39 -22.29
C SER A 547 -10.49 23.71 -21.88
N SER A 548 -11.47 22.86 -22.20
CA SER A 548 -12.89 23.17 -21.98
C SER A 548 -13.39 22.95 -20.54
N TRP A 549 -12.62 22.28 -19.68
CA TRP A 549 -12.94 22.05 -18.27
C TRP A 549 -11.66 22.30 -17.43
N SER A 550 -11.46 23.56 -17.05
CA SER A 550 -10.16 24.09 -16.61
C SER A 550 -9.92 24.00 -15.10
N ASP A 551 -9.85 22.78 -14.55
CA ASP A 551 -9.33 22.60 -13.19
C ASP A 551 -7.81 22.84 -13.14
N SER A 552 -7.37 23.63 -12.14
CA SER A 552 -5.98 23.68 -11.69
C SER A 552 -5.62 22.44 -10.86
N TYR A 553 -4.35 22.31 -10.46
CA TYR A 553 -3.95 21.29 -9.48
C TYR A 553 -4.76 21.43 -8.18
N ASP A 554 -4.84 22.64 -7.64
CA ASP A 554 -5.46 22.90 -6.34
C ASP A 554 -6.98 22.67 -6.40
N SER A 555 -7.62 23.06 -7.50
CA SER A 555 -9.04 22.74 -7.76
C SER A 555 -9.27 21.22 -7.85
N ALA A 556 -8.36 20.49 -8.49
CA ALA A 556 -8.42 19.04 -8.57
C ALA A 556 -8.25 18.39 -7.18
N VAL A 557 -7.24 18.78 -6.40
CA VAL A 557 -7.01 18.31 -5.02
C VAL A 557 -8.22 18.60 -4.13
N GLN A 558 -8.79 19.81 -4.18
CA GLN A 558 -9.97 20.17 -3.40
C GLN A 558 -11.21 19.37 -3.83
N LYS A 559 -11.37 19.04 -5.11
CA LYS A 559 -12.41 18.13 -5.58
C LYS A 559 -12.21 16.70 -5.07
N CYS A 560 -10.98 16.17 -5.09
CA CYS A 560 -10.66 14.86 -4.52
C CYS A 560 -10.97 14.84 -3.01
N LYS A 561 -10.51 15.85 -2.24
CA LYS A 561 -10.78 15.97 -0.80
C LYS A 561 -12.29 16.06 -0.49
N ALA A 562 -13.05 16.82 -1.28
CA ALA A 562 -14.50 16.87 -1.17
C ALA A 562 -15.16 15.51 -1.46
N GLN A 563 -14.75 14.81 -2.54
CA GLN A 563 -15.30 13.49 -2.87
C GLN A 563 -14.99 12.46 -1.79
N TYR A 564 -13.79 12.48 -1.20
CA TYR A 564 -13.43 11.61 -0.09
C TYR A 564 -14.34 11.82 1.12
N SER A 565 -14.53 13.08 1.54
CA SER A 565 -15.43 13.44 2.63
C SER A 565 -16.88 12.97 2.38
N ASP A 566 -17.42 13.24 1.19
CA ASP A 566 -18.78 12.81 0.84
C ASP A 566 -18.89 11.28 0.71
N CYS A 567 -17.80 10.60 0.32
CA CYS A 567 -17.72 9.14 0.21
C CYS A 567 -17.78 8.47 1.59
N LEU A 568 -17.00 8.96 2.56
CA LEU A 568 -17.09 8.51 3.95
C LEU A 568 -18.48 8.78 4.53
N ALA A 569 -19.06 9.95 4.25
CA ALA A 569 -20.39 10.31 4.75
C ALA A 569 -21.51 9.39 4.22
N VAL A 570 -21.54 9.10 2.91
CA VAL A 570 -22.60 8.26 2.31
C VAL A 570 -22.44 6.77 2.66
N ASN A 571 -21.21 6.30 2.93
CA ASN A 571 -20.95 4.90 3.24
C ASN A 571 -20.92 4.57 4.74
N ARG A 572 -21.00 5.56 5.65
CA ARG A 572 -20.85 5.35 7.11
C ARG A 572 -21.80 4.30 7.72
N GLY A 573 -22.99 4.13 7.14
CA GLY A 573 -24.01 3.16 7.56
C GLY A 573 -24.20 1.97 6.61
N VAL A 574 -23.27 1.73 5.68
CA VAL A 574 -23.39 0.65 4.68
C VAL A 574 -23.35 -0.74 5.33
N THR A 575 -24.22 -1.63 4.86
CA THR A 575 -24.26 -3.02 5.33
C THR A 575 -24.28 -3.99 4.16
N GLY A 576 -23.62 -5.14 4.33
CA GLY A 576 -23.66 -6.26 3.38
C GLY A 576 -24.99 -7.03 3.38
N ALA A 577 -26.11 -6.39 3.74
CA ALA A 577 -27.41 -7.03 3.89
C ALA A 577 -27.91 -7.58 2.54
N GLY A 578 -28.32 -8.85 2.52
CA GLY A 578 -28.73 -9.55 1.30
C GLY A 578 -27.62 -9.82 0.28
N LYS A 579 -26.38 -9.38 0.53
CA LYS A 579 -25.23 -9.58 -0.36
C LYS A 579 -24.42 -10.82 0.04
N CYS A 580 -23.91 -11.50 -0.99
CA CYS A 580 -23.06 -12.69 -0.85
C CYS A 580 -23.66 -13.76 0.09
N PRO A 581 -24.90 -14.23 -0.16
CA PRO A 581 -25.63 -15.08 0.79
C PRO A 581 -25.03 -16.49 0.93
N ARG A 582 -24.41 -17.02 -0.13
CA ARG A 582 -23.56 -18.22 -0.14
C ARG A 582 -22.35 -17.97 -1.05
N PHE A 583 -21.31 -18.77 -0.88
CA PHE A 583 -20.16 -18.77 -1.79
C PHE A 583 -20.60 -19.19 -3.20
N GLY A 584 -20.14 -18.47 -4.23
CA GLY A 584 -20.44 -18.75 -5.63
C GLY A 584 -21.88 -18.46 -6.09
N SER A 585 -22.73 -17.80 -5.28
CA SER A 585 -24.16 -17.58 -5.59
C SER A 585 -24.52 -16.08 -5.72
N TRP A 586 -23.93 -15.40 -6.71
CA TRP A 586 -23.90 -13.93 -6.84
C TRP A 586 -23.95 -13.45 -8.29
#